data_AF-A0A2S9GQG4-F1
#
_entry.id   AF-A0A2S9GQG4-F1
#
_cell.length_a   1.000
_cell.length_b   1.000
_cell.length_c   1.000
_cell.angle_alpha   90.00
_cell.angle_beta   90.00
_cell.angle_gamma   90.00
#
_symmetry.space_group_name_H-M   'P 1'
#
loop_
_entity.id
_entity.type
_entity.pdbx_description
1 polymer ?
#
loop_
_entity_poly.entity_id
_entity_poly.type
_entity_poly.pdbx_seq_one_letter_code
_entity_poly.pdbx_strand_id
1 'polypeptide(L)' 'YRGPLDVPADLATDCVRAVLDADVDVAISAAMDVDHGTVQPLQKLFGDAIAKPVIPVFINSVATPFGPMRR' A
#
# COMPACT_ATOMS: atom_id res chain seq x y z
N TYR A 1 2.56 14.10 8.70
CA TYR A 1 3.91 13.75 8.24
C TYR A 1 4.05 14.14 6.77
N ARG A 2 5.22 14.57 6.31
CA ARG A 2 5.49 15.00 4.91
C ARG A 2 6.78 14.38 4.33
N GLY A 3 7.34 13.37 5.00
CA GLY A 3 8.54 12.68 4.52
C GLY A 3 8.22 11.36 3.81
N PRO A 4 9.23 10.62 3.34
CA PRO A 4 9.05 9.30 2.74
C PRO A 4 8.71 8.25 3.81
N LEU A 5 7.78 7.34 3.51
CA LEU A 5 7.62 6.13 4.31
C LEU A 5 8.84 5.22 4.12
N ASP A 6 9.19 4.46 5.16
CA ASP A 6 10.17 3.39 5.06
C ASP A 6 9.51 2.18 4.35
N VAL A 7 9.81 2.01 3.05
CA VAL A 7 9.24 0.94 2.22
C VAL A 7 10.32 -0.09 1.88
N PRO A 8 10.20 -1.35 2.32
CA PRO A 8 11.15 -2.40 1.95
C PRO A 8 10.95 -2.82 0.48
N ALA A 9 11.72 -2.22 -0.43
CA ALA A 9 11.51 -2.31 -1.87
C ALA A 9 11.59 -3.75 -2.44
N ASP A 10 12.55 -4.55 -1.97
CA ASP A 10 12.69 -5.94 -2.44
C ASP A 10 11.48 -6.78 -2.03
N LEU A 11 11.03 -6.65 -0.79
CA LEU A 11 9.83 -7.34 -0.30
C LEU A 11 8.56 -6.88 -1.03
N ALA A 12 8.44 -5.58 -1.32
CA ALA A 12 7.33 -5.06 -2.12
C ALA A 12 7.32 -5.65 -3.54
N THR A 13 8.49 -5.81 -4.15
CA THR A 13 8.65 -6.44 -5.46
C THR A 13 8.27 -7.92 -5.42
N ASP A 14 8.68 -8.64 -4.37
CA ASP A 14 8.31 -10.05 -4.19
C ASP A 14 6.82 -10.23 -3.92
N CYS A 15 6.18 -9.29 -3.21
CA CYS A 15 4.72 -9.27 -3.07
C CYS A 15 4.03 -9.11 -4.43
N VAL A 16 4.50 -8.20 -5.29
CA VAL A 16 3.93 -8.02 -6.64
C VAL A 16 4.07 -9.31 -7.47
N ARG A 17 5.24 -9.95 -7.44
CA ARG A 17 5.45 -11.25 -8.12
C ARG A 17 4.46 -12.30 -7.64
N ALA A 18 4.32 -12.47 -6.32
CA ALA A 18 3.41 -13.45 -5.75
C ALA A 18 1.93 -13.19 -6.09
N VAL A 19 1.51 -11.93 -6.21
CA VAL A 19 0.15 -11.55 -6.60
C VAL A 19 -0.10 -11.85 -8.08
N LEU A 20 0.86 -11.54 -8.95
CA LEU A 20 0.80 -11.88 -10.38
C LEU A 20 0.78 -13.41 -10.59
N ASP A 21 1.60 -14.16 -9.85
CA ASP A 21 1.63 -15.63 -9.90
C ASP A 21 0.31 -16.28 -9.42
N ALA A 22 -0.51 -15.52 -8.68
CA ALA A 22 -1.86 -15.93 -8.25
C ALA A 22 -2.96 -15.51 -9.25
N ASP A 23 -2.60 -15.15 -10.48
CA ASP A 23 -3.50 -14.68 -11.54
C ASP A 23 -4.27 -13.40 -11.20
N VAL A 24 -3.72 -12.54 -10.32
CA VAL A 24 -4.28 -11.23 -9.98
C VAL A 24 -3.41 -10.13 -10.59
N ASP A 25 -3.97 -9.36 -11.52
CA ASP A 25 -3.28 -8.22 -12.12
C ASP A 25 -3.12 -7.08 -11.09
N VAL A 26 -1.93 -6.50 -11.03
CA VAL A 26 -1.56 -5.46 -10.05
C VAL A 26 -0.58 -4.46 -10.65
N ALA A 27 -0.77 -3.19 -10.30
CA ALA A 27 0.16 -2.13 -10.65
C ALA A 27 1.21 -1.91 -9.53
N ILE A 28 2.43 -1.56 -9.92
CA ILE A 28 3.49 -1.14 -8.99
C ILE A 28 3.73 0.37 -9.13
N SER A 29 3.85 1.06 -7.99
CA SER A 29 4.27 2.47 -7.95
C SER A 29 5.50 2.62 -7.05
N ALA A 30 6.57 3.21 -7.60
CA ALA A 30 7.82 3.44 -6.90
C ALA A 30 7.86 4.77 -6.12
N ALA A 31 6.93 5.69 -6.40
CA ALA A 31 6.94 7.05 -5.88
C ALA A 31 5.51 7.59 -5.68
N MET A 32 4.63 6.76 -5.09
CA MET A 32 3.27 7.16 -4.77
C MET A 32 3.25 8.16 -3.61
N ASP A 33 2.61 9.30 -3.82
CA ASP A 33 2.24 10.20 -2.72
C ASP A 33 1.03 9.60 -1.99
N VAL A 34 1.23 9.24 -0.72
CA VAL A 34 0.16 8.72 0.14
C VAL A 34 -0.52 9.86 0.90
N ASP A 35 -1.83 9.72 1.11
CA ASP A 35 -2.62 10.73 1.79
C ASP A 35 -2.79 10.43 3.30
N HIS A 36 -3.68 11.20 3.93
CA HIS A 36 -4.00 11.07 5.34
C HIS A 36 -4.65 9.73 5.70
N GLY A 37 -5.31 9.04 4.75
CA GLY A 37 -5.89 7.72 4.93
C GLY A 37 -4.83 6.65 5.19
N THR A 38 -3.62 6.82 4.66
CA THR A 38 -2.47 5.94 4.99
C THR A 38 -1.73 6.40 6.23
N VAL A 39 -1.45 7.70 6.36
CA VAL A 39 -0.53 8.22 7.40
C VAL A 39 -1.16 8.24 8.80
N GLN A 40 -2.43 8.66 8.95
CA GLN A 40 -3.04 8.82 10.27
C GLN A 40 -3.20 7.50 11.04
N PRO A 41 -3.58 6.36 10.41
CA PRO A 41 -3.61 5.08 11.09
C PRO A 41 -2.25 4.66 11.66
N LEU A 42 -1.18 4.82 10.87
CA LEU A 42 0.18 4.49 11.32
C LEU A 42 0.58 5.32 12.55
N GLN A 43 0.31 6.63 12.53
CA GLN A 43 0.58 7.49 13.69
C GLN A 43 -0.25 7.10 14.92
N LYS A 44 -1.53 6.77 14.74
CA LYS A 44 -2.40 6.35 15.85
C LYS A 44 -1.97 5.02 16.46
N LEU A 45 -1.50 4.08 15.64
CA LEU A 45 -1.10 2.75 16.07
C LEU A 45 0.32 2.70 16.63
N PHE A 46 1.25 3.45 16.04
CA PHE A 46 2.68 3.33 16.31
C PHE A 46 3.32 4.62 16.86
N GLY A 47 2.55 5.69 17.06
CA GLY A 47 3.03 7.00 17.53
C GLY A 47 3.70 7.85 16.44
N ASP A 48 4.29 7.23 15.43
CA ASP A 48 4.86 7.87 14.25
C ASP A 48 4.51 7.07 12.98
N ALA A 49 4.34 7.78 11.86
CA ALA A 49 4.09 7.20 10.55
C ALA A 49 5.25 6.34 10.03
N ILE A 50 6.47 6.62 10.48
CA ILE A 50 7.69 5.89 10.10
C ILE A 50 8.25 5.02 11.23
N ALA A 51 7.46 4.75 12.27
CA ALA A 51 7.89 3.91 13.38
C ALA A 51 8.16 2.44 12.96
N LYS A 52 7.65 2.02 11.80
CA LYS A 52 7.81 0.67 11.23
C LYS A 52 7.95 0.77 9.71
N PRO A 53 8.71 -0.16 9.07
CA PRO A 53 8.64 -0.35 7.63
C PRO A 53 7.22 -0.76 7.21
N VAL A 54 6.72 -0.18 6.12
CA VAL A 54 5.35 -0.41 5.62
C VAL A 54 5.39 -0.57 4.11
N ILE A 55 4.61 -1.51 3.57
CA ILE A 55 4.33 -1.63 2.14
C ILE A 55 2.90 -1.10 1.90
N PRO A 56 2.72 0.08 1.30
CA PRO A 56 1.39 0.61 1.00
C PRO A 56 0.71 -0.19 -0.12
N VAL A 57 -0.53 -0.64 0.12
CA VAL A 57 -1.38 -1.26 -0.90
C VAL A 57 -2.59 -0.36 -1.16
N PHE A 58 -2.62 0.29 -2.32
CA PHE A 58 -3.74 1.11 -2.72
C PHE A 58 -4.82 0.26 -3.39
N ILE A 59 -6.07 0.42 -2.95
CA ILE A 59 -7.24 -0.24 -3.53
C ILE A 59 -8.25 0.84 -3.92
N ASN A 60 -8.66 0.84 -5.19
CA ASN A 60 -9.76 1.69 -5.63
C ASN A 60 -11.07 1.24 -4.98
N SER A 61 -11.58 2.05 -4.06
CA SER A 61 -12.83 1.80 -3.31
C SER A 61 -13.85 2.91 -3.47
N VAL A 62 -13.57 3.91 -4.32
CA VAL A 62 -14.38 5.14 -4.44
C VAL A 62 -14.97 5.31 -5.85
N ALA A 63 -14.20 5.03 -6.90
CA ALA A 63 -14.65 5.21 -8.28
C ALA A 63 -15.05 3.88 -8.93
N THR A 64 -16.19 3.83 -9.60
CA THR A 64 -16.58 2.65 -10.40
C THR A 64 -15.76 2.54 -11.69
N PRO A 65 -15.57 1.33 -12.24
CA PRO A 65 -16.01 0.03 -11.71
C PRO A 65 -15.14 -0.48 -10.55
N PHE A 66 -15.74 -1.22 -9.62
CA PHE A 66 -15.04 -1.86 -8.51
C PHE A 66 -14.62 -3.29 -8.84
N GLY A 67 -13.57 -3.76 -8.16
CA GLY A 67 -13.22 -5.17 -8.16
C GLY A 67 -14.33 -6.05 -7.55
N PRO A 68 -14.41 -7.33 -7.93
CA PRO A 68 -15.43 -8.24 -7.41
C PRO A 68 -15.27 -8.47 -5.90
N MET A 69 -16.35 -8.32 -5.14
CA MET A 69 -16.39 -8.69 -3.72
C MET A 69 -16.87 -10.12 -3.55
N ARG A 70 -16.11 -10.94 -2.82
CA ARG A 70 -16.49 -12.31 -2.42
C ARG A 70 -16.33 -12.41 -0.90
N ARG A 71 -17.20 -13.18 -0.25
CA ARG A 71 -17.17 -13.41 1.21
C ARG A 71 -16.37 -14.66 1.55
#